data_AF-A0A450TC46-F1
#
_entry.id   AF-A0A450TC46-F1
#
_cell.length_a   1.000
_cell.length_b   1.000
_cell.length_c   1.000
_cell.angle_alpha   90.00
_cell.angle_beta   90.00
_cell.angle_gamma   90.00
#
_symmetry.space_group_name_H-M   'P 1'
#
loop_
_entity.id
_entity.type
_entity.pdbx_description
1 polymer ?
#
loop_
_entity_poly.entity_id
_entity_poly.type
_entity_poly.pdbx_seq_one_letter_code
_entity_poly.pdbx_strand_id
1 'polypeptide(L)'
;EFNAPGIGSLKEKFDYLKMDEDERRRFDKHMDYMRSEWGMIASARQEGREEGRQEGREEGMQKGMQKGAHQKAHEIAAMLKQEGLSPARIAEVTGIPPAKLGD
;
A
#
# COMPACT_ATOMS: atom_id res chain seq x y z
N GLU A 1 -39.79 25.91 -8.67
CA GLU A 1 -39.41 24.62 -8.07
C GLU A 1 -38.61 24.88 -6.79
N PHE A 2 -38.94 24.23 -5.68
CA PHE A 2 -38.30 24.49 -4.38
C PHE A 2 -37.08 23.56 -4.26
N ASN A 3 -35.88 24.12 -4.34
CA ASN A 3 -34.62 23.37 -4.40
C ASN A 3 -33.77 23.65 -3.15
N ALA A 4 -34.33 23.34 -1.98
CA ALA A 4 -33.66 23.52 -0.69
C ALA A 4 -32.92 22.24 -0.28
N PRO A 5 -31.70 22.34 0.27
CA PRO A 5 -30.97 21.18 0.78
C PRO A 5 -31.78 20.49 1.88
N GLY A 6 -32.10 19.20 1.68
CA GLY A 6 -32.91 18.38 2.60
C GLY A 6 -34.29 17.96 2.08
N ILE A 7 -34.77 18.52 0.97
CA ILE A 7 -36.06 18.09 0.37
C ILE A 7 -35.99 16.64 -0.13
N GLY A 8 -34.85 16.19 -0.64
CA GLY A 8 -34.65 14.80 -1.07
C GLY A 8 -34.80 13.79 0.06
N SER A 9 -34.17 14.05 1.21
CA SER A 9 -34.22 13.15 2.38
C SER A 9 -35.60 13.14 3.06
N LEU A 10 -36.35 14.24 2.97
CA LEU A 10 -37.75 14.28 3.41
C LEU A 10 -38.67 13.48 2.49
N LYS A 11 -38.44 13.52 1.17
CA LYS A 11 -39.21 12.75 0.20
C LYS A 11 -39.01 11.24 0.39
N GLU A 12 -37.76 10.79 0.53
CA GLU A 12 -37.45 9.37 0.80
C GLU A 12 -38.11 8.86 2.09
N LYS A 13 -38.05 9.65 3.17
CA LYS A 13 -38.75 9.34 4.43
C LYS A 13 -40.26 9.27 4.26
N PHE A 14 -40.84 10.20 3.51
CA PHE A 14 -42.28 10.23 3.27
C PHE A 14 -42.74 9.05 2.42
N ASP A 15 -41.95 8.67 1.40
CA ASP A 15 -42.24 7.52 0.56
C ASP A 15 -42.14 6.21 1.37
N TYR A 16 -41.17 6.07 2.29
CA TYR A 16 -41.11 4.95 3.23
C TYR A 16 -42.33 4.88 4.17
N LEU A 17 -42.81 6.05 4.66
CA LEU A 17 -44.00 6.11 5.51
C LEU A 17 -45.29 5.74 4.77
N LYS A 18 -45.33 5.87 3.45
CA LYS A 18 -46.47 5.44 2.63
C LYS A 18 -46.49 3.96 2.30
N MET A 19 -45.35 3.27 2.42
CA MET A 19 -45.26 1.83 2.20
C MET A 19 -46.09 1.07 3.22
N ASP A 20 -46.71 -0.02 2.77
CA ASP A 20 -47.31 -1.00 3.67
C ASP A 20 -46.24 -1.85 4.39
N GLU A 21 -46.68 -2.71 5.31
CA GLU A 21 -45.78 -3.50 6.14
C GLU A 21 -44.92 -4.50 5.33
N ASP A 22 -45.47 -5.08 4.28
CA ASP A 22 -44.78 -6.02 3.41
C ASP A 22 -43.75 -5.32 2.51
N GLU A 23 -44.11 -4.14 2.00
CA GLU A 23 -43.22 -3.26 1.25
C GLU A 23 -42.04 -2.78 2.10
N ARG A 24 -42.30 -2.32 3.33
CA ARG A 24 -41.24 -1.91 4.27
C ARG A 24 -40.30 -3.06 4.60
N ARG A 25 -40.84 -4.25 4.90
CA ARG A 25 -40.03 -5.46 5.15
C ARG A 25 -39.09 -5.77 3.99
N ARG A 26 -39.58 -5.71 2.74
CA ARG A 26 -38.75 -5.95 1.55
C ARG A 26 -37.68 -4.87 1.37
N PHE A 27 -38.05 -3.61 1.57
CA PHE A 27 -37.14 -2.48 1.48
C PHE A 27 -36.03 -2.57 2.53
N ASP A 28 -36.37 -2.80 3.79
CA ASP A 28 -35.39 -2.89 4.88
C ASP A 28 -34.42 -4.07 4.67
N LYS A 29 -34.94 -5.23 4.24
CA LYS A 29 -34.10 -6.38 3.88
C LYS A 29 -33.14 -6.07 2.73
N HIS A 30 -33.59 -5.34 1.71
CA HIS A 30 -32.74 -4.91 0.61
C HIS A 30 -31.67 -3.91 1.10
N MET A 31 -32.03 -2.95 1.93
CA MET A 31 -31.10 -1.97 2.48
C MET A 31 -30.04 -2.61 3.37
N ASP A 32 -30.42 -3.59 4.20
CA ASP A 32 -29.48 -4.32 5.04
C ASP A 32 -28.51 -5.19 4.21
N TYR A 33 -29.01 -5.84 3.15
CA TYR A 33 -28.16 -6.54 2.19
C TYR A 33 -27.16 -5.59 1.54
N MET A 34 -27.63 -4.46 0.99
CA MET A 34 -26.77 -3.47 0.36
C MET A 34 -25.74 -2.92 1.36
N ARG A 35 -26.14 -2.57 2.59
CA ARG A 35 -25.22 -2.08 3.62
C ARG A 35 -24.12 -3.10 3.92
N SER A 36 -24.47 -4.38 3.98
CA SER A 36 -23.52 -5.46 4.22
C SER A 36 -22.52 -5.59 3.07
N GLU A 37 -23.00 -5.60 1.82
CA GLU A 37 -22.16 -5.61 0.61
C GLU A 37 -21.20 -4.41 0.57
N TRP A 38 -21.72 -3.21 0.83
CA TRP A 38 -20.91 -1.99 0.90
C TRP A 38 -19.85 -2.08 2.00
N GLY A 39 -20.20 -2.64 3.16
CA GLY A 39 -19.28 -2.87 4.28
C GLY A 39 -18.15 -3.81 3.89
N MET A 40 -18.47 -4.93 3.24
CA MET A 40 -17.47 -5.89 2.76
C MET A 40 -16.50 -5.26 1.76
N ILE A 41 -17.02 -4.52 0.77
CA ILE A 41 -16.19 -3.84 -0.24
C ILE A 41 -15.32 -2.76 0.40
N ALA A 42 -15.86 -2.00 1.37
CA ALA A 42 -15.12 -0.98 2.08
C ALA A 42 -13.96 -1.58 2.89
N SER A 43 -14.22 -2.68 3.63
CA SER A 43 -13.20 -3.42 4.39
C SER A 43 -12.10 -3.93 3.47
N ALA A 44 -12.46 -4.66 2.40
CA ALA A 44 -11.51 -5.21 1.45
C ALA A 44 -10.62 -4.12 0.81
N ARG A 45 -11.19 -2.96 0.48
CA ARG A 45 -10.42 -1.82 -0.04
C ARG A 45 -9.52 -1.17 1.00
N GLN A 46 -9.89 -1.22 2.28
CA GLN A 46 -9.06 -0.70 3.36
C GLN A 46 -7.89 -1.65 3.61
N GLU A 47 -8.18 -2.94 3.80
CA GLU A 47 -7.20 -4.01 4.00
C GLU A 47 -6.19 -4.03 2.85
N GLY A 48 -6.63 -4.09 1.59
CA GLY A 48 -5.71 -4.10 0.45
C GLY A 48 -4.85 -2.83 0.32
N ARG A 49 -5.32 -1.67 0.81
CA ARG A 49 -4.51 -0.44 0.87
C ARG A 49 -3.50 -0.48 2.01
N GLU A 50 -3.82 -1.16 3.11
CA GLU A 50 -2.93 -1.32 4.25
C GLU A 50 -1.83 -2.33 3.95
N GLU A 51 -2.19 -3.51 3.45
CA GLU A 51 -1.28 -4.56 2.99
C GLU A 51 -0.32 -4.01 1.93
N GLY A 52 -0.85 -3.41 0.85
CA GLY A 52 0.01 -2.86 -0.21
C GLY A 52 0.95 -1.75 0.27
N ARG A 53 0.58 -0.99 1.31
CA ARG A 53 1.47 0.00 1.92
C ARG A 53 2.56 -0.67 2.76
N GLN A 54 2.21 -1.70 3.51
CA GLN A 54 3.15 -2.44 4.33
C GLN A 54 4.18 -3.17 3.45
N GLU A 55 3.73 -3.96 2.48
CA GLU A 55 4.58 -4.67 1.53
C GLU A 55 5.50 -3.69 0.77
N GLY A 56 4.95 -2.58 0.27
CA GLY A 56 5.73 -1.57 -0.43
C GLY A 56 6.82 -0.92 0.44
N ARG A 57 6.57 -0.75 1.75
CA ARG A 57 7.57 -0.24 2.70
C ARG A 57 8.64 -1.27 3.00
N GLU A 58 8.25 -2.52 3.24
CA GLU A 58 9.19 -3.61 3.53
C GLU A 58 10.12 -3.87 2.34
N GLU A 59 9.55 -4.03 1.14
CA GLU A 59 10.34 -4.19 -0.08
C GLU A 59 11.24 -2.98 -0.34
N GLY A 60 10.71 -1.76 -0.17
CA GLY A 60 11.45 -0.52 -0.35
C GLY A 60 12.64 -0.42 0.60
N MET A 61 12.45 -0.78 1.87
CA MET A 61 13.50 -0.81 2.89
C MET A 61 14.55 -1.86 2.56
N GLN A 62 14.15 -3.09 2.20
CA GLN A 62 15.09 -4.16 1.85
C GLN A 62 15.93 -3.80 0.63
N LYS A 63 15.28 -3.33 -0.45
CA LYS A 63 15.96 -2.86 -1.67
C LYS A 63 16.90 -1.68 -1.36
N GLY A 64 16.47 -0.75 -0.52
CA GLY A 64 17.27 0.39 -0.08
C GLY A 64 18.52 -0.02 0.69
N MET A 65 18.37 -0.91 1.67
CA MET A 65 19.49 -1.43 2.46
C MET A 65 20.50 -2.19 1.60
N GLN A 66 20.04 -3.06 0.68
CA GLN A 66 20.93 -3.79 -0.23
C GLN A 66 21.69 -2.85 -1.15
N LYS A 67 21.01 -1.87 -1.77
CA LYS A 67 21.66 -0.87 -2.63
C LYS A 67 22.67 -0.03 -1.85
N GLY A 68 22.31 0.42 -0.66
CA GLY A 68 23.19 1.21 0.21
C GLY A 68 24.43 0.43 0.64
N ALA A 69 24.26 -0.82 1.08
CA ALA A 69 25.37 -1.70 1.44
C ALA A 69 26.29 -1.96 0.24
N HIS A 70 25.72 -2.22 -0.95
CA HIS A 70 26.51 -2.45 -2.14
C HIS A 70 27.31 -1.21 -2.58
N GLN A 71 26.65 -0.04 -2.60
CA GLN A 71 27.30 1.22 -2.91
C GLN A 71 28.42 1.52 -1.93
N LYS A 72 28.17 1.34 -0.62
CA LYS A 72 29.19 1.57 0.40
C LYS A 72 30.39 0.63 0.27
N ALA A 73 30.14 -0.65 -0.04
CA ALA A 73 31.21 -1.60 -0.30
C ALA A 73 32.09 -1.18 -1.49
N HIS A 74 31.48 -0.66 -2.56
CA HIS A 74 32.20 -0.14 -3.73
C HIS A 74 32.99 1.14 -3.43
N GLU A 75 32.41 2.06 -2.66
CA GLU A 75 33.14 3.27 -2.20
C GLU A 75 34.39 2.89 -1.40
N ILE A 76 34.26 1.94 -0.47
CA ILE A 76 35.38 1.42 0.32
C ILE A 76 36.40 0.75 -0.59
N ALA A 77 35.97 -0.09 -1.53
CA ALA A 77 36.86 -0.76 -2.47
C ALA A 77 37.67 0.24 -3.31
N ALA A 78 37.04 1.33 -3.77
CA ALA A 78 37.71 2.38 -4.51
C ALA A 78 38.77 3.11 -3.68
N MET A 79 38.48 3.43 -2.41
CA MET A 79 39.46 4.06 -1.50
C MET A 79 40.65 3.13 -1.24
N LEU A 80 40.40 1.85 -0.93
CA LEU A 80 41.47 0.88 -0.69
C LEU A 80 42.34 0.65 -1.93
N LYS A 81 41.74 0.71 -3.13
CA LYS A 81 42.48 0.65 -4.39
C LYS A 81 43.39 1.85 -4.58
N GLN A 82 42.92 3.06 -4.23
CA GLN A 82 43.74 4.28 -4.27
C GLN A 82 44.90 4.23 -3.26
N GLU A 83 44.71 3.57 -2.13
CA GLU A 83 45.78 3.30 -1.14
C GLU A 83 46.77 2.21 -1.60
N GLY A 84 46.57 1.61 -2.77
CA GLY A 84 47.48 0.64 -3.37
C GLY A 84 47.33 -0.79 -2.86
N LEU A 85 46.21 -1.12 -2.21
CA LEU A 85 45.95 -2.49 -1.79
C LEU A 85 45.70 -3.41 -2.98
N SER A 86 46.12 -4.67 -2.86
CA SER A 86 45.90 -5.67 -3.91
C SER A 86 44.40 -6.00 -4.06
N PRO A 87 43.93 -6.33 -5.27
CA PRO A 87 42.54 -6.74 -5.50
C PRO A 87 42.09 -7.90 -4.58
N ALA A 88 43.00 -8.83 -4.26
CA ALA A 88 42.73 -9.92 -3.33
C ALA A 88 42.42 -9.42 -1.91
N ARG A 89 43.20 -8.45 -1.40
CA ARG A 89 42.96 -7.89 -0.06
C ARG A 89 41.71 -7.02 -0.02
N ILE A 90 41.43 -6.28 -1.09
CA ILE A 90 40.20 -5.48 -1.20
C ILE A 90 38.97 -6.39 -1.20
N ALA A 91 39.02 -7.51 -1.92
CA ALA A 91 37.94 -8.49 -1.94
C ALA A 91 37.68 -9.10 -0.55
N GLU A 92 38.73 -9.39 0.21
CA GLU A 92 38.61 -9.88 1.59
C GLU A 92 37.92 -8.88 2.53
N VAL A 93 38.24 -7.59 2.41
CA VAL A 93 37.68 -6.53 3.28
C VAL A 93 36.26 -6.15 2.89
N THR A 94 35.98 -6.07 1.59
CA THR A 94 34.71 -5.52 1.08
C THR A 94 33.68 -6.60 0.72
N GLY A 95 34.09 -7.86 0.63
CA GLY A 95 33.27 -8.96 0.14
C GLY A 95 32.97 -8.89 -1.36
N ILE A 96 33.56 -7.94 -2.10
CA ILE A 96 33.38 -7.83 -3.56
C ILE A 96 34.37 -8.78 -4.24
N PRO A 97 33.92 -9.70 -5.11
CA PRO A 97 34.80 -10.59 -5.84
C PRO A 97 35.85 -9.81 -6.66
N PRO A 98 37.12 -10.25 -6.74
CA PRO A 98 38.16 -9.54 -7.48
C PRO A 98 37.79 -9.24 -8.94
N ALA A 99 37.08 -10.17 -9.60
CA ALA A 99 36.60 -10.02 -10.97
C ALA A 99 35.60 -8.84 -11.17
N LYS A 100 34.99 -8.35 -10.09
CA LYS A 100 34.06 -7.21 -10.10
C LYS A 100 34.70 -5.89 -9.67
N LEU A 101 35.99 -5.89 -9.32
CA LEU A 101 36.69 -4.69 -8.82
C LEU A 101 37.23 -3.76 -9.93
N GLY A 102 37.13 -4.16 -11.20
CA GLY A 102 37.66 -3.40 -12.34
C GLY A 102 39.19 -3.24 -12.30
N ASP A 103 39.80 -3.07 -13.47
CA ASP A 103 41.24 -2.77 -13.59
C ASP A 103 41.61 -1.43 -12.95
#